data_AF-A0A8J7LAU5-F1
#
_entry.id   AF-A0A8J7LAU5-F1
#
_cell.length_a   1.000
_cell.length_b   1.000
_cell.length_c   1.000
_cell.angle_alpha   90.00
_cell.angle_beta   90.00
_cell.angle_gamma   90.00
#
_symmetry.space_group_name_H-M   'P 1'
#
loop_
_entity.id
_entity.type
_entity.pdbx_description
1 polymer ?
#
loop_
_entity_poly.entity_id
_entity_poly.type
_entity_poly.pdbx_seq_one_letter_code
_entity_poly.pdbx_strand_id
1 'polypeptide(L)'
;MFSQTQVIPYFDLLHYLRQKLDSIAITNSRVARFFCWLIPASCPFERTIKVFERTLFHIPPLCKFNPLYEQLVGIRFRSLTYLASEGSKI
;
A
#
# COMPACT_ATOMS: atom_id res chain seq x y z
N MET A 1 7.55 -15.90 43.00
CA MET A 1 6.74 -14.79 42.47
C MET A 1 7.52 -14.16 41.33
N PHE A 2 7.29 -14.61 40.09
CA PHE A 2 7.93 -14.02 38.92
C PHE A 2 7.01 -12.92 38.40
N SER A 3 7.42 -11.67 38.58
CA SER A 3 6.75 -10.49 38.03
C SER A 3 6.82 -10.55 36.51
N GLN A 4 5.67 -10.76 35.87
CA GLN A 4 5.54 -10.80 34.43
C GLN A 4 5.32 -9.38 33.90
N THR A 5 6.40 -8.72 33.50
CA THR A 5 6.35 -7.40 32.85
C THR A 5 5.66 -7.56 31.49
N GLN A 6 4.46 -7.00 31.35
CA GLN A 6 3.66 -7.03 30.12
C GLN A 6 4.34 -6.19 29.04
N VAL A 7 4.97 -6.84 28.06
CA VAL A 7 5.50 -6.19 26.86
C VAL A 7 4.35 -6.11 25.86
N ILE A 8 3.79 -4.92 25.59
CA ILE A 8 2.75 -4.75 24.56
C ILE A 8 3.40 -5.08 23.21
N PRO A 9 2.95 -6.12 22.49
CA PRO A 9 3.60 -6.53 21.25
C PRO A 9 3.19 -5.54 20.16
N TYR A 10 4.10 -4.63 19.82
CA TYR A 10 4.00 -3.75 18.64
C TYR A 10 3.60 -4.51 17.35
N PHE A 11 3.87 -5.82 17.31
CA PHE A 11 3.55 -6.74 16.22
C PHE A 11 2.04 -7.05 16.08
N ASP A 12 1.24 -7.01 17.15
CA ASP A 12 -0.18 -7.39 17.08
C ASP A 12 -1.04 -6.37 16.34
N LEU A 13 -0.79 -5.07 16.54
CA LEU A 13 -1.56 -4.03 15.85
C LEU A 13 -1.28 -4.04 14.33
N LEU A 14 -0.02 -4.17 13.95
CA LEU A 14 0.36 -4.27 12.54
C LEU A 14 -0.24 -5.52 11.89
N HIS A 15 -0.26 -6.65 12.61
CA HIS A 15 -0.87 -7.87 12.11
C HIS A 15 -2.39 -7.71 11.92
N TYR A 16 -3.07 -7.11 12.88
CA TYR A 16 -4.49 -6.79 12.77
C TYR A 16 -4.78 -5.86 11.58
N LEU A 17 -3.98 -4.81 11.40
CA LEU A 17 -4.11 -3.89 10.27
C LEU A 17 -3.87 -4.59 8.93
N ARG A 18 -2.91 -5.52 8.85
CA ARG A 18 -2.69 -6.33 7.65
C ARG A 18 -3.94 -7.14 7.29
N GLN A 19 -4.47 -7.89 8.26
CA GLN A 19 -5.69 -8.68 8.06
C GLN A 19 -6.89 -7.80 7.67
N LYS A 20 -7.02 -6.62 8.28
CA LYS A 20 -8.07 -5.66 7.92
C LYS A 20 -7.92 -5.15 6.50
N LEU A 21 -6.71 -4.79 6.06
CA LEU A 21 -6.47 -4.35 4.68
C LEU A 21 -6.70 -5.48 3.65
N ASP A 22 -6.31 -6.70 3.99
CA ASP A 22 -6.52 -7.87 3.12
C ASP A 22 -8.00 -8.23 2.98
N SER A 23 -8.80 -8.01 4.03
CA SER A 23 -10.25 -8.26 4.00
C SER A 23 -11.08 -7.15 3.31
N ILE A 24 -10.47 -6.06 2.85
CA ILE A 24 -11.19 -5.01 2.10
C ILE A 24 -11.65 -5.58 0.74
N ALA A 25 -12.96 -5.79 0.63
CA ALA A 25 -13.64 -6.14 -0.61
C ALA A 25 -13.96 -4.87 -1.42
N ILE A 26 -13.71 -4.93 -2.73
CA ILE A 26 -14.02 -3.83 -3.66
C ILE A 26 -15.39 -4.12 -4.28
N THR A 27 -16.41 -3.35 -3.89
CA THR A 27 -17.81 -3.62 -4.25
C THR A 27 -18.44 -2.56 -5.14
N ASN A 28 -17.76 -1.43 -5.40
CA ASN A 28 -18.24 -0.41 -6.31
C ASN A 28 -17.09 0.33 -7.01
N SER A 29 -17.38 0.91 -8.18
CA SER A 29 -16.36 1.58 -9.01
C SER A 29 -15.90 2.93 -8.45
N ARG A 30 -16.64 3.54 -7.51
CA ARG A 30 -16.18 4.76 -6.82
C ARG A 30 -15.04 4.45 -5.86
N VAL A 31 -15.18 3.41 -5.06
CA VAL A 31 -14.18 2.90 -4.10
C VAL A 31 -12.97 2.38 -4.87
N ALA A 32 -13.19 1.62 -5.95
CA ALA A 32 -12.09 1.14 -6.79
C ALA A 32 -11.25 2.28 -7.38
N ARG A 33 -11.91 3.32 -7.93
CA ARG A 33 -11.22 4.53 -8.43
C ARG A 33 -10.51 5.28 -7.31
N PHE A 34 -11.13 5.40 -6.14
CA PHE A 34 -10.51 6.04 -4.97
C PHE A 34 -9.20 5.33 -4.59
N PHE A 35 -9.18 4.01 -4.50
CA PHE A 35 -7.95 3.27 -4.19
C PHE A 35 -6.91 3.36 -5.30
N CYS A 36 -7.32 3.35 -6.57
CA CYS A 36 -6.40 3.54 -7.70
C CYS A 36 -5.77 4.95 -7.73
N TRP A 37 -6.50 5.95 -7.22
CA TRP A 37 -5.99 7.31 -7.07
C TRP A 37 -5.08 7.44 -5.83
N LEU A 38 -5.49 6.84 -4.71
CA LEU A 38 -4.78 6.93 -3.43
C LEU A 38 -3.44 6.17 -3.43
N ILE A 39 -3.42 4.99 -4.05
CA ILE A 39 -2.25 4.10 -4.05
C ILE A 39 -1.63 4.18 -5.45
N PRO A 40 -0.58 4.97 -5.69
CA PRO A 40 -0.02 5.16 -7.03
C PRO A 40 0.55 3.86 -7.63
N ALA A 41 0.60 3.80 -8.97
CA ALA A 41 1.27 2.69 -9.69
C ALA A 41 2.80 2.70 -9.47
N SER A 42 3.36 3.89 -9.28
CA SER A 42 4.77 4.10 -9.01
C SER A 42 5.09 3.80 -7.55
N CYS A 43 6.26 3.22 -7.27
CA CYS A 43 6.67 2.98 -5.89
C CYS A 43 6.75 4.32 -5.14
N PRO A 44 6.06 4.49 -4.00
CA PRO A 44 5.92 5.80 -3.34
C PRO A 44 7.27 6.41 -2.91
N PHE A 45 8.28 5.56 -2.74
CA PHE A 45 9.64 5.93 -2.38
C PHE A 45 10.58 6.04 -3.59
N GLU A 46 10.26 5.42 -4.73
CA GLU A 46 11.09 5.54 -5.91
C GLU A 46 10.90 6.93 -6.52
N ARG A 47 11.92 7.78 -6.37
CA ARG A 47 11.90 9.14 -6.89
C ARG A 47 13.29 9.52 -7.36
N THR A 48 13.34 10.16 -8.51
CA THR A 48 14.56 10.78 -9.03
C THR A 48 14.56 12.25 -8.66
N ILE A 49 15.56 12.69 -7.89
CA ILE A 49 15.76 14.11 -7.59
C ILE A 49 16.64 14.69 -8.69
N LYS A 50 16.07 15.59 -9.50
CA LYS A 50 16.78 16.28 -10.59
C LYS A 50 16.95 17.76 -10.26
N VAL A 51 18.12 18.32 -10.54
CA VAL A 51 18.42 19.75 -10.42
C VAL A 51 19.11 20.20 -11.71
N PHE A 52 18.60 21.25 -12.36
CA PHE A 52 19.11 21.76 -13.65
C PHE A 52 19.34 20.66 -14.71
N GLU A 53 18.32 19.80 -14.90
CA GLU A 53 18.36 18.62 -15.79
C GLU A 53 19.37 17.51 -15.46
N ARG A 54 20.15 17.66 -14.37
CA ARG A 54 21.07 16.63 -13.90
C ARG A 54 20.43 15.84 -12.76
N THR A 55 20.48 14.52 -12.85
CA THR A 55 20.06 13.64 -11.75
C THR A 55 21.05 13.78 -10.60
N LEU A 56 20.59 14.30 -9.47
CA LEU A 56 21.41 14.45 -8.26
C LEU A 56 21.52 13.11 -7.54
N PHE A 57 20.39 12.45 -7.30
CA PHE A 57 20.34 11.09 -6.80
C PHE A 57 19.00 10.41 -7.11
N HIS A 58 19.05 9.08 -7.21
CA HIS A 58 17.91 8.21 -7.46
C HIS A 58 17.59 7.40 -6.20
N ILE A 59 16.41 7.61 -5.61
CA ILE A 59 15.90 6.74 -4.54
C ILE A 59 15.40 5.46 -5.21
N PRO A 60 16.00 4.28 -4.95
CA PRO A 60 15.55 3.03 -5.54
C PRO A 60 14.14 2.66 -5.03
N PRO A 61 13.46 1.69 -5.66
CA PRO A 61 12.22 1.13 -5.16
C PRO A 61 12.44 0.47 -3.79
N LEU A 62 12.29 1.24 -2.71
CA LEU A 62 12.35 0.80 -1.31
C LEU A 62 11.03 0.16 -0.85
N CYS A 63 10.25 -0.36 -1.79
CA CYS A 63 8.85 -0.68 -1.61
C CYS A 63 8.62 -1.77 -0.55
N LYS A 64 9.61 -2.64 -0.32
CA LYS A 64 9.57 -3.67 0.75
C LYS A 64 9.81 -3.15 2.18
N PHE A 65 10.22 -1.89 2.37
CA PHE A 65 10.44 -1.34 3.71
C PHE A 65 9.12 -1.04 4.44
N ASN A 66 8.03 -0.76 3.71
CA ASN A 66 6.74 -0.51 4.32
C ASN A 66 6.10 -1.85 4.78
N PRO A 67 5.82 -2.04 6.09
CA PRO A 67 5.24 -3.27 6.61
C PRO A 67 3.86 -3.62 6.03
N LEU A 68 3.18 -2.70 5.36
CA LEU A 68 1.85 -2.89 4.76
C LEU A 68 1.87 -2.83 3.22
N TYR A 69 3.06 -2.90 2.60
CA TYR A 69 3.22 -2.72 1.16
C TYR A 69 2.39 -3.72 0.33
N GLU A 70 2.52 -5.01 0.63
CA GLU A 70 1.83 -6.08 -0.09
C GLU A 70 0.31 -5.92 -0.02
N GLN A 71 -0.22 -5.51 1.14
CA GLN A 71 -1.64 -5.25 1.34
C GLN A 71 -2.13 -4.08 0.46
N LEU A 72 -1.37 -2.98 0.39
CA LEU A 72 -1.73 -1.81 -0.41
C LEU A 72 -1.67 -2.13 -1.92
N VAL A 73 -0.62 -2.82 -2.37
CA VAL A 73 -0.52 -3.29 -3.76
C VAL A 73 -1.66 -4.25 -4.08
N GLY A 74 -2.00 -5.16 -3.15
CA GLY A 74 -3.13 -6.06 -3.27
C GLY A 74 -4.46 -5.32 -3.45
N ILE A 75 -4.73 -4.30 -2.63
CA ILE A 75 -5.93 -3.45 -2.77
C ILE A 75 -5.97 -2.76 -4.14
N ARG A 76 -4.84 -2.19 -4.59
CA ARG A 76 -4.77 -1.54 -5.91
C ARG A 76 -5.07 -2.55 -7.02
N PHE A 77 -4.46 -3.73 -6.98
CA PHE A 77 -4.69 -4.78 -7.95
C PHE A 77 -6.16 -5.20 -7.99
N ARG A 78 -6.76 -5.51 -6.83
CA ARG A 78 -8.20 -5.83 -6.74
C ARG A 78 -9.08 -4.72 -7.29
N SER A 79 -8.72 -3.46 -7.04
CA SER A 79 -9.45 -2.29 -7.54
C SER A 79 -9.38 -2.17 -9.06
N LEU A 80 -8.19 -2.35 -9.66
CA LEU A 80 -8.00 -2.34 -11.11
C LEU A 80 -8.76 -3.49 -11.76
N THR A 81 -8.67 -4.70 -11.22
CA THR A 81 -9.39 -5.88 -11.71
C THR A 81 -10.91 -5.67 -11.66
N TYR A 82 -11.41 -5.04 -10.60
CA TYR A 82 -12.82 -4.69 -10.49
C TYR A 82 -13.24 -3.69 -11.57
N LEU A 83 -12.49 -2.60 -11.77
CA LEU A 83 -12.80 -1.60 -12.80
C LEU A 83 -12.74 -2.18 -14.22
N ALA A 84 -11.77 -3.05 -14.50
CA ALA A 84 -11.65 -3.74 -15.78
C ALA A 84 -12.84 -4.68 -16.03
N SER A 85 -13.29 -5.40 -15.00
CA SER A 85 -14.45 -6.31 -15.10
C SER A 85 -15.78 -5.56 -15.25
N GLU A 86 -15.93 -4.41 -14.60
CA GLU A 86 -17.16 -3.61 -14.67
C GLU A 86 -17.29 -2.81 -15.99
N GLY A 87 -16.30 -2.89 -16.90
CA GLY A 87 -16.32 -2.18 -18.18
C GLY A 87 -16.26 -0.66 -18.05
N SER A 88 -15.89 -0.15 -16.86
CA SER A 88 -15.72 1.27 -16.59
C SER A 88 -14.44 1.74 -17.29
N LYS A 89 -14.51 2.75 -18.17
CA LYS A 89 -13.29 3.37 -18.75
C LYS A 89 -12.40 3.87 -17.61
N ILE A 90 -11.19 3.31 -17.54
CA ILE A 90 -10.14 3.63 -16.57
C ILE A 90 -9.45 4.92 -16.97
#